data_AF-A0A401FJH4-F1
#
_entry.id   AF-A0A401FJH4-F1
#
_cell.length_a   1.000
_cell.length_b   1.000
_cell.length_c   1.000
_cell.angle_alpha   90.00
_cell.angle_beta   90.00
_cell.angle_gamma   90.00
#
_symmetry.space_group_name_H-M   'P 1'
#
loop_
_entity.id
_entity.type
_entity.pdbx_description
1 polymer ?
#
loop_
_entity_poly.entity_id
_entity_poly.type
_entity_poly.pdbx_seq_one_letter_code
_entity_poly.pdbx_strand_id
1 'polypeptide(L)'
;MMRPGYAIEYDVVAPYQLKPTLETKLIKNLYTAGQTNGTSGYEEAAGQGIVAGINAGRRALGQEPFVLKRNEAYIGVMIDDLVTKGTKEPYRLLTSRAEYRLLLRNDNADMRLTEKGHDLGLISEDRYQSFLAKKDAVESELDRLNRIRIKPSDKVNEFIQAHGDKPLQDGVIAAVFLRRPYVDYQTLMEFIEAPAEPLNHRVIEQVEIRTKYAGYIAKAEANVEKMKKMEEKQIPDRIDYAVIDGIATEARQKLAKIQPQTIAQASRISGVNPSDIAILSVYIQQGRIAKIDVQGA
;
A
#
# COMPACT_ATOMS: atom_id res chain seq x y z
N MET A 1 5.78 24.18 -37.43
CA MET A 1 5.22 23.08 -36.62
C MET A 1 6.05 21.83 -36.88
N MET A 2 6.75 21.27 -35.88
CA MET A 2 7.61 20.08 -36.10
C MET A 2 6.87 18.74 -36.02
N ARG A 3 5.82 18.63 -35.18
CA ARG A 3 4.92 17.46 -35.12
C ARG A 3 3.49 17.91 -34.78
N PRO A 4 2.45 17.42 -35.47
CA PRO A 4 1.06 17.69 -35.11
C PRO A 4 0.63 16.87 -33.89
N GLY A 5 -0.36 17.37 -33.14
CA GLY A 5 -1.06 16.57 -32.13
C GLY A 5 -1.98 15.54 -32.80
N TYR A 6 -2.08 14.35 -32.21
CA TYR A 6 -2.95 13.27 -32.69
C TYR A 6 -3.46 12.43 -31.51
N ALA A 7 -4.50 11.62 -31.76
CA ALA A 7 -5.02 10.64 -30.82
C ALA A 7 -4.69 9.22 -31.28
N ILE A 8 -4.62 8.28 -30.34
CA ILE A 8 -4.42 6.86 -30.61
C ILE A 8 -5.54 6.05 -29.99
N GLU A 9 -6.06 5.09 -30.75
CA GLU A 9 -7.02 4.09 -30.30
C GLU A 9 -6.35 2.72 -30.37
N TYR A 10 -6.57 1.89 -29.35
CA TYR A 10 -5.94 0.59 -29.23
C TYR A 10 -6.82 -0.34 -28.40
N ASP A 11 -6.69 -1.64 -28.66
CA ASP A 11 -7.41 -2.67 -27.92
C ASP A 11 -6.80 -2.89 -26.53
N VAL A 12 -7.66 -3.23 -25.57
CA VAL A 12 -7.28 -3.54 -24.19
C VAL A 12 -7.90 -4.84 -23.73
N VAL A 13 -7.16 -5.60 -22.93
CA VAL A 13 -7.71 -6.71 -22.16
C VAL A 13 -8.44 -6.13 -20.97
N ALA A 14 -9.71 -6.51 -20.81
CA ALA A 14 -10.53 -5.97 -19.74
C ALA A 14 -9.95 -6.40 -18.37
N PRO A 15 -9.51 -5.47 -17.50
CA PRO A 15 -8.60 -5.84 -16.40
C PRO A 15 -9.21 -6.76 -15.33
N TYR A 16 -10.54 -6.81 -15.21
CA TYR A 16 -11.24 -7.77 -14.34
C TYR A 16 -11.05 -9.23 -14.78
N GLN A 17 -10.56 -9.49 -16.00
CA GLN A 17 -10.18 -10.83 -16.46
C GLN A 17 -8.83 -11.29 -15.88
N LEU A 18 -8.11 -10.41 -15.17
CA LEU A 18 -6.86 -10.72 -14.51
C LEU A 18 -7.08 -11.03 -13.03
N LYS A 19 -6.19 -11.84 -12.46
CA LYS A 19 -6.04 -12.00 -11.01
C LYS A 19 -5.20 -10.82 -10.47
N PRO A 20 -5.19 -10.58 -9.14
CA PRO A 20 -4.25 -9.63 -8.51
C PRO A 20 -2.76 -9.94 -8.78
N THR A 21 -2.45 -11.14 -9.25
CA THR A 21 -1.10 -11.54 -9.71
C THR A 21 -0.77 -11.05 -11.13
N LEU A 22 -1.73 -10.43 -11.82
CA LEU A 22 -1.75 -10.07 -13.24
C LEU A 22 -1.75 -11.26 -14.21
N GLU A 23 -1.90 -12.49 -13.70
CA GLU A 23 -2.19 -13.67 -14.53
C GLU A 23 -3.63 -13.60 -15.04
N THR A 24 -3.87 -13.96 -16.31
CA THR A 24 -5.24 -14.08 -16.80
C THR A 24 -5.99 -15.22 -16.10
N LYS A 25 -7.30 -15.03 -15.88
CA LYS A 25 -8.16 -16.06 -15.28
C LYS A 25 -8.45 -17.20 -16.26
N LEU A 26 -8.52 -16.89 -17.56
CA LEU A 26 -8.87 -17.83 -18.62
C LEU A 26 -7.67 -18.70 -19.04
N ILE A 27 -6.51 -18.09 -19.27
CA ILE A 27 -5.31 -18.74 -19.79
C ILE A 27 -4.23 -18.73 -18.72
N LYS A 28 -3.91 -19.91 -18.19
CA LYS A 28 -2.82 -20.09 -17.23
C LYS A 28 -1.48 -19.70 -17.87
N ASN A 29 -0.58 -19.13 -17.07
CA ASN A 29 0.75 -18.68 -17.47
C ASN A 29 0.78 -17.49 -18.47
N LEU A 30 -0.37 -16.90 -18.82
CA LEU A 30 -0.43 -15.67 -19.58
C LEU A 30 -0.58 -14.48 -18.62
N TYR A 31 0.31 -13.49 -18.76
CA TYR A 31 0.32 -12.27 -17.95
C TYR A 31 0.26 -11.06 -18.87
N THR A 32 -0.45 -10.01 -18.47
CA THR A 32 -0.51 -8.74 -19.20
C THR A 32 -0.22 -7.58 -18.27
N ALA A 33 0.38 -6.51 -18.81
CA ALA A 33 0.79 -5.33 -18.05
C ALA A 33 0.77 -4.07 -18.92
N GLY A 34 0.61 -2.90 -18.28
CA GLY A 34 0.69 -1.61 -18.95
C GLY A 34 -0.54 -1.24 -19.76
N GLN A 35 -0.34 -0.60 -20.90
CA GLN A 35 -1.46 -0.07 -21.71
C GLN A 35 -2.44 -1.15 -22.14
N THR A 36 -1.97 -2.39 -22.33
CA THR A 36 -2.82 -3.57 -22.59
C THR A 36 -3.86 -3.82 -21.49
N ASN A 37 -3.61 -3.36 -20.26
CA ASN A 37 -4.53 -3.44 -19.13
C ASN A 37 -5.31 -2.13 -18.92
N GLY A 38 -5.34 -1.23 -19.91
CA GLY A 38 -6.09 0.02 -19.84
C GLY A 38 -5.49 1.08 -18.93
N THR A 39 -4.18 1.09 -18.68
CA THR A 39 -3.47 2.24 -18.04
C THR A 39 -2.80 3.13 -19.08
N SER A 40 -2.56 4.42 -18.81
CA SER A 40 -1.94 5.32 -19.82
C SER A 40 -0.54 5.86 -19.49
N GLY A 41 -0.01 5.69 -18.28
CA GLY A 41 1.29 6.25 -17.88
C GLY A 41 2.42 5.21 -17.81
N TYR A 42 3.66 5.70 -17.86
CA TYR A 42 4.85 4.87 -17.85
C TYR A 42 5.04 4.18 -16.51
N GLU A 43 4.73 4.89 -15.42
CA GLU A 43 4.84 4.44 -14.05
C GLU A 43 3.83 3.32 -13.75
N GLU A 44 2.59 3.47 -14.21
CA GLU A 44 1.57 2.44 -14.11
C GLU A 44 1.94 1.19 -14.90
N ALA A 45 2.51 1.38 -16.09
CA ALA A 45 2.97 0.27 -16.91
C ALA A 45 4.16 -0.46 -16.29
N ALA A 46 5.17 0.26 -15.81
CA ALA A 46 6.33 -0.31 -15.13
C ALA A 46 5.93 -1.02 -13.83
N GLY A 47 5.03 -0.43 -13.03
CA GLY A 47 4.53 -1.01 -11.79
C GLY A 47 3.75 -2.31 -12.01
N GLN A 48 2.99 -2.42 -13.10
CA GLN A 48 2.38 -3.70 -13.49
C GLN A 48 3.42 -4.68 -14.03
N GLY A 49 4.33 -4.20 -14.89
CA GLY A 49 5.36 -5.03 -15.53
C GLY A 49 6.25 -5.75 -14.53
N ILE A 50 6.68 -5.08 -13.46
CA ILE A 50 7.47 -5.70 -12.41
C ILE A 50 6.70 -6.81 -11.69
N VAL A 51 5.43 -6.60 -11.35
CA VAL A 51 4.60 -7.61 -10.67
C VAL A 51 4.30 -8.79 -11.58
N ALA A 52 3.92 -8.52 -12.84
CA ALA A 52 3.68 -9.56 -13.84
C ALA A 52 4.95 -10.39 -14.10
N GLY A 53 6.11 -9.74 -14.24
CA GLY A 53 7.41 -10.40 -14.43
C GLY A 53 7.81 -11.26 -13.24
N ILE A 54 7.67 -10.74 -12.01
CA ILE A 54 7.89 -11.53 -10.78
C ILE A 54 7.04 -12.79 -10.80
N ASN A 55 5.74 -12.66 -11.05
CA ASN A 55 4.83 -13.79 -11.01
C ASN A 55 5.05 -14.80 -12.15
N ALA A 56 5.39 -14.33 -13.35
CA ALA A 56 5.79 -15.21 -14.44
C ALA A 56 7.04 -16.02 -14.07
N GLY A 57 8.08 -15.39 -13.51
CA GLY A 57 9.29 -16.06 -13.05
C GLY A 57 9.02 -17.08 -11.93
N ARG A 58 8.28 -16.67 -10.90
CA ARG A 58 7.88 -17.54 -9.79
C ARG A 58 7.05 -18.73 -10.26
N ARG A 59 6.12 -18.51 -11.20
CA ARG A 59 5.33 -19.58 -11.81
C ARG A 59 6.21 -20.59 -12.54
N ALA A 60 7.20 -20.13 -13.31
CA ALA A 60 8.15 -21.01 -13.99
C ALA A 60 9.02 -21.83 -13.02
N LEU A 61 9.29 -21.28 -11.83
CA LEU A 61 10.03 -21.94 -10.75
C LEU A 61 9.14 -22.78 -9.81
N GLY A 62 7.82 -22.88 -10.08
CA GLY A 62 6.88 -23.60 -9.21
C GLY A 62 6.69 -22.97 -7.82
N GLN A 63 6.98 -21.67 -7.69
CA GLN A 63 6.84 -20.91 -6.45
C GLN A 63 5.47 -20.24 -6.32
N GLU A 64 5.04 -20.00 -5.08
CA GLU A 64 3.80 -19.28 -4.78
C GLU A 64 3.81 -17.86 -5.36
N PRO A 65 2.68 -17.34 -5.88
CA PRO A 65 2.65 -16.02 -6.50
C PRO A 65 2.82 -14.90 -5.47
N PHE A 66 3.35 -13.79 -5.94
CA PHE A 66 3.52 -12.54 -5.22
C PHE A 66 2.36 -11.57 -5.52
N VAL A 67 1.75 -11.04 -4.46
CA VAL A 67 0.71 -10.00 -4.56
C VAL A 67 1.06 -8.86 -3.62
N LEU A 68 1.11 -7.64 -4.15
CA LEU A 68 1.22 -6.43 -3.34
C LEU A 68 -0.15 -6.02 -2.83
N LYS A 69 -0.27 -5.88 -1.52
CA LYS A 69 -1.53 -5.42 -0.91
C LYS A 69 -1.69 -3.91 -1.05
N ARG A 70 -2.93 -3.44 -0.99
CA ARG A 70 -3.27 -2.01 -1.09
C ARG A 70 -2.65 -1.17 0.02
N ASN A 71 -2.50 -1.73 1.22
CA ASN A 71 -1.89 -1.06 2.36
C ASN A 71 -0.34 -1.07 2.32
N GLU A 72 0.27 -1.77 1.37
CA GLU A 72 1.72 -1.90 1.27
C GLU A 72 2.31 -0.98 0.19
N ALA A 73 1.62 -0.78 -0.94
CA ALA A 73 2.11 0.04 -2.04
C ALA A 73 1.00 0.59 -2.95
N TYR A 74 1.27 1.75 -3.57
CA TYR A 74 0.43 2.28 -4.65
C TYR A 74 0.31 1.33 -5.85
N ILE A 75 1.31 0.49 -6.12
CA ILE A 75 1.22 -0.58 -7.12
C ILE A 75 0.09 -1.56 -6.77
N GLY A 76 0.00 -1.96 -5.50
CA GLY A 76 -1.09 -2.82 -5.01
C GLY A 76 -2.46 -2.15 -5.12
N VAL A 77 -2.55 -0.85 -4.80
CA VAL A 77 -3.78 -0.04 -5.00
C VAL A 77 -4.21 -0.03 -6.46
N MET A 78 -3.29 0.24 -7.38
CA MET A 78 -3.56 0.26 -8.82
C MET A 78 -4.02 -1.10 -9.33
N ILE A 79 -3.29 -2.17 -9.02
CA ILE A 79 -3.63 -3.51 -9.49
C ILE A 79 -5.00 -3.93 -8.96
N ASP A 80 -5.26 -3.74 -7.66
CA ASP A 80 -6.56 -4.05 -7.07
C ASP A 80 -7.69 -3.23 -7.70
N ASP A 81 -7.50 -1.92 -7.91
CA ASP A 81 -8.50 -1.09 -8.60
C ASP A 81 -8.79 -1.61 -10.02
N LEU A 82 -7.75 -1.94 -10.80
CA LEU A 82 -7.89 -2.47 -12.15
C LEU A 82 -8.67 -3.80 -12.15
N VAL A 83 -8.24 -4.78 -11.36
CA VAL A 83 -8.85 -6.12 -11.39
C VAL A 83 -10.22 -6.19 -10.72
N THR A 84 -10.56 -5.21 -9.88
CA THR A 84 -11.81 -5.20 -9.09
C THR A 84 -12.85 -4.26 -9.68
N LYS A 85 -12.46 -3.05 -10.06
CA LYS A 85 -13.39 -2.04 -10.58
C LYS A 85 -13.41 -2.02 -12.11
N GLY A 86 -12.38 -2.57 -12.76
CA GLY A 86 -12.13 -2.37 -14.18
C GLY A 86 -11.82 -0.91 -14.49
N THR A 87 -11.81 -0.56 -15.78
CA THR A 87 -11.64 0.82 -16.21
C THR A 87 -12.43 1.08 -17.49
N LYS A 88 -13.10 2.23 -17.57
CA LYS A 88 -13.81 2.69 -18.80
C LYS A 88 -12.98 3.67 -19.61
N GLU A 89 -12.14 4.44 -18.92
CA GLU A 89 -11.14 5.35 -19.49
C GLU A 89 -9.76 4.85 -19.07
N PRO A 90 -8.66 5.30 -19.70
CA PRO A 90 -7.33 4.87 -19.28
C PRO A 90 -7.06 5.23 -17.81
N TYR A 91 -6.78 4.23 -16.99
CA TYR A 91 -6.51 4.41 -15.57
C TYR A 91 -5.23 5.23 -15.37
N ARG A 92 -5.29 6.17 -14.44
CA ARG A 92 -4.16 6.98 -13.97
C ARG A 92 -4.06 6.93 -12.46
N LEU A 93 -2.84 6.77 -11.98
CA LEU A 93 -2.52 6.73 -10.56
C LEU A 93 -2.70 8.12 -9.97
N LEU A 94 -3.67 8.25 -9.07
CA LEU A 94 -3.89 9.46 -8.29
C LEU A 94 -3.75 9.12 -6.82
N THR A 95 -3.09 10.01 -6.06
CA THR A 95 -2.90 9.79 -4.63
C THR A 95 -4.23 9.67 -3.90
N SER A 96 -5.28 10.35 -4.39
CA SER A 96 -6.66 10.30 -3.90
C SER A 96 -7.30 8.90 -3.91
N ARG A 97 -6.74 7.93 -4.64
CA ARG A 97 -7.29 6.57 -4.71
C ARG A 97 -6.81 5.64 -3.59
N ALA A 98 -5.77 6.01 -2.84
CA ALA A 98 -5.29 5.23 -1.71
C ALA A 98 -5.93 5.69 -0.40
N GLU A 99 -6.43 4.74 0.39
CA GLU A 99 -7.01 4.97 1.71
C GLU A 99 -5.91 5.19 2.76
N TYR A 100 -4.71 4.67 2.52
CA TYR A 100 -3.58 4.66 3.46
C TYR A 100 -2.45 5.62 3.07
N ARG A 101 -2.77 6.82 2.57
CA ARG A 101 -1.77 7.78 2.03
C ARG A 101 -0.63 8.10 2.99
N LEU A 102 -0.93 8.16 4.29
CA LEU A 102 0.06 8.41 5.33
C LEU A 102 1.06 7.27 5.52
N LEU A 103 0.70 6.04 5.15
CA LEU A 103 1.60 4.89 5.16
C LEU A 103 2.35 4.77 3.83
N LEU A 104 1.68 5.07 2.72
CA LEU A 104 2.17 4.93 1.35
C LEU A 104 2.90 6.17 0.84
N ARG A 105 3.91 6.63 1.56
CA ARG A 105 4.65 7.85 1.19
C ARG A 105 5.79 7.54 0.23
N ASN A 106 6.23 8.54 -0.53
CA ASN A 106 7.40 8.40 -1.40
C ASN A 106 8.69 8.22 -0.57
N ASP A 107 8.80 8.88 0.58
CA ASP A 107 9.98 8.87 1.46
C ASP A 107 10.30 7.51 2.09
N ASN A 108 9.30 6.62 2.23
CA ASN A 108 9.41 5.35 2.94
C ASN A 108 9.18 4.11 2.06
N ALA A 109 9.25 4.27 0.73
CA ALA A 109 9.03 3.15 -0.19
C ALA A 109 10.02 2.00 0.02
N ASP A 110 11.26 2.33 0.37
CA ASP A 110 12.30 1.37 0.74
C ASP A 110 11.94 0.62 2.03
N MET A 111 11.53 1.35 3.08
CA MET A 111 11.07 0.78 4.35
C MET A 111 9.89 -0.20 4.19
N ARG A 112 9.08 -0.01 3.15
CA ARG A 112 7.93 -0.88 2.86
C ARG A 112 8.27 -2.08 1.97
N LEU A 113 9.19 -1.93 1.02
CA LEU A 113 9.31 -2.85 -0.11
C LEU A 113 10.70 -3.47 -0.31
N THR A 114 11.76 -2.93 0.29
CA THR A 114 13.12 -3.43 0.06
C THR A 114 13.32 -4.86 0.57
N GLU A 115 12.79 -5.18 1.74
CA GLU A 115 12.83 -6.54 2.30
C GLU A 115 12.13 -7.55 1.38
N LYS A 116 10.90 -7.25 0.94
CA LYS A 116 10.19 -8.07 -0.06
C LYS A 116 10.98 -8.23 -1.36
N GLY A 117 11.65 -7.19 -1.82
CA GLY A 117 12.48 -7.23 -3.03
C GLY A 117 13.71 -8.13 -2.86
N HIS A 118 14.31 -8.17 -1.67
CA HIS A 118 15.42 -9.06 -1.33
C HIS A 118 14.97 -10.52 -1.24
N ASP A 119 13.84 -10.79 -0.58
CA ASP A 119 13.22 -12.12 -0.53
C ASP A 119 12.89 -12.68 -1.93
N LEU A 120 12.60 -11.78 -2.89
CA LEU A 120 12.34 -12.10 -4.29
C LEU A 120 13.62 -12.26 -5.14
N GLY A 121 14.81 -12.00 -4.58
CA GLY A 121 16.09 -12.04 -5.28
C GLY A 121 16.33 -10.85 -6.23
N LEU A 122 15.56 -9.76 -6.11
CA LEU A 122 15.66 -8.57 -6.97
C LEU A 122 16.55 -7.47 -6.39
N ILE A 123 16.89 -7.57 -5.11
CA ILE A 123 17.75 -6.62 -4.39
C ILE A 123 19.06 -7.33 -4.06
N SER A 124 20.18 -6.73 -4.46
CA SER A 124 21.51 -7.25 -4.11
C SER A 124 21.78 -7.19 -2.62
N GLU A 125 22.66 -8.06 -2.13
CA GLU A 125 23.03 -8.11 -0.72
C GLU A 125 23.57 -6.77 -0.22
N ASP A 126 24.49 -6.13 -0.95
CA ASP A 126 25.05 -4.82 -0.59
C ASP A 126 23.97 -3.74 -0.41
N ARG A 127 22.96 -3.76 -1.29
CA ARG A 127 21.84 -2.81 -1.23
C ARG A 127 20.93 -3.10 -0.04
N TYR A 128 20.72 -4.38 0.28
CA TYR A 128 19.94 -4.80 1.44
C TYR A 128 20.64 -4.46 2.76
N GLN A 129 21.95 -4.70 2.86
CA GLN A 129 22.75 -4.31 4.03
C GLN A 129 22.75 -2.79 4.25
N SER A 130 22.87 -2.00 3.17
CA SER A 130 22.74 -0.53 3.24
C SER A 130 21.36 -0.10 3.76
N PHE A 131 20.31 -0.83 3.37
CA PHE A 131 18.96 -0.59 3.87
C PHE A 131 18.82 -0.95 5.36
N LEU A 132 19.37 -2.09 5.80
CA LEU A 132 19.34 -2.49 7.21
C LEU A 132 20.07 -1.48 8.09
N ALA A 133 21.25 -1.00 7.66
CA ALA A 133 21.97 0.05 8.38
C ALA A 133 21.16 1.34 8.50
N LYS A 134 20.47 1.77 7.43
CA LYS A 134 19.55 2.92 7.49
C LYS A 134 18.39 2.67 8.46
N LYS A 135 17.76 1.49 8.40
CA LYS A 135 16.63 1.12 9.26
C LYS A 135 17.04 1.16 10.75
N ASP A 136 18.17 0.56 11.07
CA ASP A 136 18.71 0.48 12.43
C ASP A 136 19.09 1.87 12.98
N ALA A 137 19.70 2.72 12.15
CA ALA A 137 20.00 4.10 12.50
C ALA A 137 18.74 4.94 12.80
N VAL A 138 17.65 4.72 12.04
CA VAL A 138 16.36 5.39 12.29
C VAL A 138 15.75 4.93 13.61
N GLU A 139 15.69 3.62 13.88
CA GLU A 139 15.14 3.13 15.15
C GLU A 139 15.99 3.57 16.34
N SER A 140 17.31 3.49 16.22
CA SER A 140 18.25 3.91 17.27
C SER A 140 18.09 5.39 17.63
N GLU A 141 17.93 6.26 16.63
CA GLU A 141 17.73 7.69 16.88
C GLU A 141 16.35 7.98 17.47
N LEU A 142 15.30 7.30 17.00
CA LEU A 142 13.97 7.42 17.61
C LEU A 142 14.00 7.01 19.10
N ASP A 143 14.68 5.91 19.42
CA ASP A 143 14.86 5.45 20.80
C ASP A 143 15.65 6.45 21.64
N ARG A 144 16.73 7.02 21.08
CA ARG A 144 17.53 8.06 21.74
C ARG A 144 16.68 9.29 22.06
N LEU A 145 15.92 9.80 21.09
CA LEU A 145 15.05 10.97 21.27
C LEU A 145 13.90 10.73 22.27
N ASN A 146 13.47 9.47 22.45
CA ASN A 146 12.47 9.12 23.45
C ASN A 146 13.03 9.04 24.88
N ARG A 147 14.36 8.87 25.04
CA ARG A 147 15.02 8.80 26.35
C ARG A 147 15.52 10.15 26.85
N ILE A 148 15.84 11.07 25.94
CA ILE A 148 16.35 12.40 26.30
C ILE A 148 15.20 13.29 26.77
N ARG A 149 15.43 14.00 27.89
CA ARG A 149 14.52 15.02 28.40
C ARG A 149 15.16 16.40 28.33
N ILE A 150 14.49 17.31 27.63
CA ILE A 150 14.83 18.73 27.60
C ILE A 150 14.23 19.37 28.85
N LYS A 151 15.09 19.92 29.72
CA LYS A 151 14.67 20.64 30.92
C LYS A 151 14.34 22.10 30.58
N PRO A 152 13.44 22.76 31.34
CA PRO A 152 13.28 24.21 31.23
C PRO A 152 14.60 24.93 31.44
N SER A 153 14.91 25.86 30.54
CA SER A 153 16.06 26.77 30.63
C SER A 153 15.70 28.07 29.92
N ASP A 154 16.44 29.15 30.19
CA ASP A 154 16.20 30.45 29.54
C ASP A 154 16.26 30.31 28.02
N LYS A 155 17.29 29.65 27.49
CA LYS A 155 17.44 29.39 26.04
C LYS A 155 16.23 28.66 25.45
N VAL A 156 15.75 27.60 26.11
CA VAL A 156 14.60 26.81 25.63
C VAL A 156 13.32 27.63 25.68
N ASN A 157 13.09 28.35 26.79
CA ASN A 157 11.87 29.13 26.99
C ASN A 157 11.80 30.34 26.08
N GLU A 158 12.92 31.05 25.85
CA GLU A 158 13.02 32.14 24.88
C GLU A 158 12.69 31.66 23.46
N PHE A 159 13.25 30.51 23.05
CA PHE A 159 12.97 29.93 21.73
C PHE A 159 11.49 29.59 21.55
N ILE A 160 10.86 28.94 22.54
CA ILE A 160 9.44 28.56 22.49
C ILE A 160 8.54 29.81 22.48
N GLN A 161 8.86 30.80 23.32
CA GLN A 161 8.09 32.05 23.41
C GLN A 161 8.19 32.88 22.13
N ALA A 162 9.35 32.90 21.47
CA ALA A 162 9.52 33.55 20.17
C ALA A 162 8.61 32.96 19.09
N HIS A 163 8.16 31.70 19.25
CA HIS A 163 7.23 31.01 18.36
C HIS A 163 5.78 31.02 18.87
N GLY A 164 5.47 31.79 19.93
CA GLY A 164 4.11 32.01 20.43
C GLY A 164 3.59 30.96 21.41
N ASP A 165 4.44 30.04 21.87
CA ASP A 165 4.07 29.00 22.85
C ASP A 165 4.40 29.42 24.29
N LYS A 166 3.75 28.76 25.26
CA LYS A 166 4.03 28.96 26.69
C LYS A 166 5.37 28.32 27.09
N PRO A 167 6.12 28.92 28.05
CA PRO A 167 7.36 28.33 28.55
C PRO A 167 7.12 26.95 29.15
N LEU A 168 8.13 26.08 29.09
CA LEU A 168 8.06 24.75 29.70
C LEU A 168 7.97 24.88 31.22
N GLN A 169 6.95 24.24 31.79
CA GLN A 169 6.81 24.10 33.25
C GLN A 169 7.66 22.93 33.77
N ASP A 170 7.69 21.84 33.01
CA ASP A 170 8.41 20.60 33.33
C ASP A 170 9.26 20.14 32.15
N GLY A 171 10.19 19.23 32.42
CA GLY A 171 11.01 18.63 31.38
C GLY A 171 10.19 17.80 30.38
N VAL A 172 10.44 17.98 29.10
CA VAL A 172 9.72 17.31 27.99
C VAL A 172 10.64 16.34 27.25
N ILE A 173 10.10 15.22 26.78
CA ILE A 173 10.85 14.27 25.96
C ILE A 173 11.25 14.93 24.63
N ALA A 174 12.48 14.73 24.16
CA ALA A 174 12.99 15.35 22.94
C ALA A 174 12.13 15.01 21.70
N ALA A 175 11.69 13.76 21.57
CA ALA A 175 10.74 13.36 20.53
C ALA A 175 9.41 14.12 20.61
N VAL A 176 8.91 14.43 21.82
CA VAL A 176 7.70 15.27 21.99
C VAL A 176 8.00 16.72 21.63
N PHE A 177 9.21 17.21 21.92
CA PHE A 177 9.64 18.54 21.52
C PHE A 177 9.69 18.70 20.00
N LEU A 178 10.23 17.71 19.29
CA LEU A 178 10.31 17.65 17.82
C LEU A 178 8.94 17.62 17.12
N ARG A 179 7.86 17.29 17.83
CA ARG A 179 6.49 17.35 17.26
C ARG A 179 5.98 18.78 17.06
N ARG A 180 6.64 19.78 17.64
CA ARG A 180 6.28 21.19 17.44
C ARG A 180 6.51 21.57 15.97
N PRO A 181 5.56 22.27 15.31
CA PRO A 181 5.66 22.57 13.87
C PRO A 181 6.92 23.34 13.47
N TYR A 182 7.42 24.20 14.36
CA TYR A 182 8.58 25.06 14.17
C TYR A 182 9.90 24.45 14.64
N VAL A 183 9.90 23.17 15.05
CA VAL A 183 11.11 22.45 15.45
C VAL A 183 11.42 21.42 14.39
N ASP A 184 12.57 21.55 13.73
CA ASP A 184 13.19 20.50 12.93
C ASP A 184 14.32 19.81 13.73
N TYR A 185 14.88 18.75 13.16
CA TYR A 185 15.94 17.96 13.79
C TYR A 185 17.17 18.83 14.07
N GLN A 186 17.52 19.73 13.16
CA GLN A 186 18.68 20.60 13.33
C GLN A 186 18.51 21.57 14.50
N THR A 187 17.33 22.18 14.60
CA THR A 187 16.91 23.04 15.71
C THR A 187 16.90 22.26 17.02
N LEU A 188 16.42 21.01 17.00
CA LEU A 188 16.42 20.14 18.19
C LEU A 188 17.83 19.92 18.74
N MET A 189 18.85 19.78 17.87
CA MET A 189 20.25 19.59 18.28
C MET A 189 20.83 20.79 19.03
N GLU A 190 20.18 21.96 19.02
CA GLU A 190 20.62 23.10 19.83
C GLU A 190 20.27 22.97 21.33
N PHE A 191 19.40 22.01 21.67
CA PHE A 191 18.84 21.81 23.01
C PHE A 191 19.17 20.46 23.61
N ILE A 192 19.74 19.53 22.83
CA ILE A 192 20.15 18.20 23.28
C ILE A 192 21.54 17.87 22.78
N GLU A 193 22.20 16.90 23.42
CA GLU A 193 23.47 16.38 22.92
C GLU A 193 23.27 15.73 21.54
N ALA A 194 24.22 15.96 20.64
CA ALA A 194 24.24 15.35 19.33
C ALA A 194 24.39 13.81 19.43
N PRO A 195 23.93 13.04 18.43
CA PRO A 195 24.25 11.62 18.35
C PRO A 195 25.78 11.43 18.25
N ALA A 196 26.26 10.28 18.74
CA ALA A 196 27.69 9.96 18.74
C ALA A 196 28.31 9.97 17.34
N GLU A 197 27.54 9.54 16.35
CA GLU A 197 27.93 9.54 14.93
C GLU A 197 26.99 10.46 14.12
N PRO A 198 27.50 11.19 13.12
CA PRO A 198 26.68 11.99 12.24
C PRO A 198 25.65 11.16 11.47
N LEU A 199 24.38 11.56 11.53
CA LEU A 199 23.31 10.87 10.82
C LEU A 199 23.16 11.34 9.38
N ASN A 200 22.87 10.41 8.48
CA ASN A 200 22.55 10.72 7.09
C ASN A 200 21.22 11.51 6.99
N HIS A 201 21.11 12.43 6.03
CA HIS A 201 19.88 13.20 5.79
C HIS A 201 18.62 12.34 5.65
N ARG A 202 18.71 11.14 5.05
CA ARG A 202 17.57 10.22 4.91
C ARG A 202 17.15 9.59 6.24
N VAL A 203 18.07 9.45 7.19
CA VAL A 203 17.76 8.99 8.55
C VAL A 203 17.04 10.11 9.28
N ILE A 204 17.60 11.32 9.24
CA ILE A 204 17.01 12.52 9.85
C ILE A 204 15.58 12.75 9.35
N GLU A 205 15.37 12.76 8.04
CA GLU A 205 14.04 12.93 7.43
C GLU A 205 13.04 11.88 7.94
N GLN A 206 13.44 10.61 8.02
CA GLN A 206 12.56 9.54 8.54
C GLN A 206 12.26 9.70 10.02
N VAL A 207 13.23 10.11 10.84
CA VAL A 207 13.05 10.39 12.26
C VAL A 207 12.05 11.52 12.46
N GLU A 208 12.19 12.61 11.72
CA GLU A 208 11.27 13.74 11.78
C GLU A 208 9.84 13.35 11.38
N ILE A 209 9.69 12.71 10.23
CA ILE A 209 8.39 12.30 9.71
C ILE A 209 7.71 11.34 10.69
N ARG A 210 8.41 10.29 11.14
CA ARG A 210 7.84 9.32 12.09
C ARG A 210 7.48 9.97 13.41
N THR A 211 8.27 10.93 13.89
CA THR A 211 7.98 11.63 15.14
C THR A 211 6.78 12.56 15.04
N LYS A 212 6.76 13.42 14.01
CA LYS A 212 5.72 14.43 13.78
C LYS A 212 4.38 13.80 13.40
N TYR A 213 4.39 12.72 12.62
CA TYR A 213 3.17 12.04 12.17
C TYR A 213 2.81 10.79 12.99
N ALA A 214 3.51 10.49 14.10
CA ALA A 214 3.32 9.28 14.90
C ALA A 214 1.84 8.95 15.21
N GLY A 215 1.08 9.94 15.69
CA GLY A 215 -0.34 9.73 16.03
C GLY A 215 -1.22 9.43 14.82
N TYR A 216 -0.95 10.09 13.69
CA TYR A 216 -1.69 9.85 12.45
C TYR A 216 -1.33 8.51 11.81
N ILE A 217 -0.05 8.12 11.85
CA ILE A 217 0.45 6.82 11.39
C ILE A 217 -0.18 5.70 12.22
N ALA A 218 -0.13 5.79 13.55
CA ALA A 218 -0.73 4.79 14.44
C ALA A 218 -2.24 4.62 14.20
N LYS A 219 -2.97 5.72 13.95
CA LYS A 219 -4.38 5.67 13.57
C LYS A 219 -4.60 4.98 12.22
N ALA A 220 -3.73 5.22 11.25
CA ALA A 220 -3.80 4.56 9.94
C ALA A 220 -3.50 3.06 10.04
N GLU A 221 -2.49 2.66 10.82
CA GLU A 221 -2.14 1.26 11.07
C GLU A 221 -3.27 0.50 11.77
N ALA A 222 -3.91 1.11 12.77
CA ALA A 222 -5.08 0.51 13.42
C ALA A 222 -6.26 0.26 12.45
N ASN A 223 -6.43 1.12 11.44
CA ASN A 223 -7.43 0.92 10.39
C ASN A 223 -7.04 -0.21 9.44
N VAL A 224 -5.76 -0.30 9.05
CA VAL A 224 -5.23 -1.42 8.25
C VAL A 224 -5.53 -2.75 8.95
N GLU A 225 -5.24 -2.84 10.25
CA GLU A 225 -5.38 -4.10 11.01
C GLU A 225 -6.84 -4.58 11.06
N LYS A 226 -7.81 -3.66 11.15
CA LYS A 226 -9.23 -3.99 11.05
C LYS A 226 -9.60 -4.58 9.68
N MET A 227 -8.99 -4.08 8.60
CA MET A 227 -9.27 -4.52 7.23
C MET A 227 -8.58 -5.83 6.86
N LYS A 228 -7.40 -6.15 7.43
CA LYS A 228 -6.69 -7.42 7.18
C LYS A 228 -7.56 -8.65 7.42
N LYS A 229 -8.35 -8.65 8.51
CA LYS A 229 -9.29 -9.75 8.82
C LYS A 229 -10.33 -10.00 7.72
N MET A 230 -10.68 -8.98 6.94
CA MET A 230 -11.59 -9.13 5.81
C MET A 230 -10.87 -9.58 4.53
N GLU A 231 -9.60 -9.18 4.36
CA GLU A 231 -8.75 -9.62 3.23
C GLU A 231 -8.40 -11.11 3.32
N GLU A 232 -8.25 -11.65 4.54
CA GLU A 232 -7.93 -13.07 4.75
C GLU A 232 -9.09 -14.02 4.42
N LYS A 233 -10.33 -13.52 4.37
CA LYS A 233 -11.50 -14.32 4.02
C LYS A 233 -11.53 -14.58 2.51
N GLN A 234 -11.00 -15.73 2.12
CA GLN A 234 -10.98 -16.20 0.75
C GLN A 234 -12.39 -16.57 0.27
N ILE A 235 -12.66 -16.23 -0.98
CA ILE A 235 -13.81 -16.73 -1.73
C ILE A 235 -13.32 -17.93 -2.54
N PRO A 236 -13.95 -19.10 -2.44
CA PRO A 236 -13.54 -20.25 -3.22
C PRO A 236 -13.63 -19.99 -4.73
N ASP A 237 -12.60 -20.44 -5.44
CA ASP A 237 -12.59 -20.36 -6.89
C ASP A 237 -13.81 -21.01 -7.53
N ARG A 238 -14.32 -20.35 -8.58
CA ARG A 238 -15.45 -20.78 -9.41
C ARG A 238 -16.77 -20.93 -8.66
N ILE A 239 -16.96 -20.20 -7.56
CA ILE A 239 -18.25 -20.12 -6.89
C ILE A 239 -19.37 -19.73 -7.89
N ASP A 240 -20.46 -20.47 -7.87
CA ASP A 240 -21.65 -20.11 -8.65
C ASP A 240 -22.47 -19.08 -7.88
N TYR A 241 -22.33 -17.80 -8.25
CA TYR A 241 -23.11 -16.73 -7.66
C TYR A 241 -24.59 -16.78 -8.05
N ALA A 242 -24.96 -17.51 -9.11
CA ALA A 242 -26.35 -17.60 -9.56
C ALA A 242 -27.26 -18.27 -8.52
N VAL A 243 -26.72 -19.20 -7.73
CA VAL A 243 -27.49 -19.95 -6.73
C VAL A 243 -27.59 -19.27 -5.35
N ILE A 244 -26.93 -18.13 -5.15
CA ILE A 244 -26.92 -17.45 -3.86
C ILE A 244 -28.14 -16.55 -3.75
N ASP A 245 -29.12 -16.97 -2.95
CA ASP A 245 -30.32 -16.19 -2.69
C ASP A 245 -30.05 -14.95 -1.84
N GLY A 246 -30.83 -13.89 -2.06
CA GLY A 246 -30.74 -12.64 -1.30
C GLY A 246 -29.68 -11.64 -1.78
N ILE A 247 -28.72 -12.04 -2.63
CA ILE A 247 -27.82 -11.08 -3.30
C ILE A 247 -28.57 -10.36 -4.41
N ALA A 248 -28.49 -9.02 -4.42
CA ALA A 248 -29.12 -8.18 -5.44
C ALA A 248 -28.66 -8.58 -6.86
N THR A 249 -29.58 -8.51 -7.84
CA THR A 249 -29.30 -8.96 -9.22
C THR A 249 -28.07 -8.27 -9.82
N GLU A 250 -27.93 -6.95 -9.63
CA GLU A 250 -26.77 -6.19 -10.12
C GLU A 250 -25.47 -6.66 -9.44
N ALA A 251 -25.49 -6.82 -8.12
CA ALA A 251 -24.34 -7.32 -7.36
C ALA A 251 -23.94 -8.72 -7.81
N ARG A 252 -24.92 -9.62 -8.02
CA ARG A 252 -24.72 -10.98 -8.50
C ARG A 252 -24.05 -11.01 -9.87
N GLN A 253 -24.54 -10.21 -10.83
CA GLN A 253 -23.94 -10.09 -12.16
C GLN A 253 -22.50 -9.61 -12.09
N LYS A 254 -22.21 -8.63 -11.24
CA LYS A 254 -20.86 -8.08 -11.07
C LYS A 254 -19.92 -9.06 -10.38
N LEU A 255 -20.38 -9.76 -9.34
CA LEU A 255 -19.63 -10.82 -8.67
C LEU A 255 -19.31 -11.97 -9.63
N ALA A 256 -20.29 -12.40 -10.43
CA ALA A 256 -20.10 -13.44 -11.44
C ALA A 256 -19.12 -13.02 -12.54
N LYS A 257 -19.14 -11.74 -12.95
CA LYS A 257 -18.24 -11.19 -13.96
C LYS A 257 -16.80 -11.00 -13.44
N ILE A 258 -16.66 -10.46 -12.23
CA ILE A 258 -15.36 -10.09 -11.67
C ILE A 258 -14.69 -11.29 -10.99
N GLN A 259 -15.43 -12.26 -10.46
CA GLN A 259 -14.88 -13.42 -9.75
C GLN A 259 -13.82 -13.01 -8.70
N PRO A 260 -14.21 -12.23 -7.67
CA PRO A 260 -13.28 -11.78 -6.63
C PRO A 260 -12.72 -12.95 -5.82
N GLN A 261 -11.46 -12.84 -5.40
CA GLN A 261 -10.76 -13.87 -4.61
C GLN A 261 -10.99 -13.72 -3.10
N THR A 262 -11.38 -12.53 -2.63
CA THR A 262 -11.59 -12.28 -1.20
C THR A 262 -12.86 -11.49 -0.96
N ILE A 263 -13.42 -11.62 0.24
CA ILE A 263 -14.57 -10.82 0.69
C ILE A 263 -14.27 -9.32 0.62
N ALA A 264 -13.05 -8.91 0.99
CA ALA A 264 -12.63 -7.52 0.91
C ALA A 264 -12.59 -7.00 -0.54
N GLN A 265 -12.16 -7.84 -1.49
CA GLN A 265 -12.19 -7.48 -2.91
C GLN A 265 -13.64 -7.35 -3.40
N ALA A 266 -14.50 -8.31 -3.06
CA ALA A 266 -15.91 -8.28 -3.40
C ALA A 266 -16.59 -6.99 -2.89
N SER A 267 -16.29 -6.56 -1.66
CA SER A 267 -16.89 -5.34 -1.08
C SER A 267 -16.45 -4.05 -1.74
N ARG A 268 -15.39 -4.07 -2.56
CA ARG A 268 -14.90 -2.89 -3.33
C ARG A 268 -15.48 -2.82 -4.74
N ILE A 269 -16.21 -3.85 -5.17
CA ILE A 269 -16.88 -3.86 -6.46
C ILE A 269 -18.00 -2.81 -6.42
N SER A 270 -17.96 -1.85 -7.35
CA SER A 270 -18.99 -0.82 -7.46
C SER A 270 -20.37 -1.46 -7.62
N GLY A 271 -21.35 -1.09 -6.79
CA GLY A 271 -22.71 -1.66 -6.81
C GLY A 271 -22.89 -2.98 -6.06
N VAL A 272 -21.88 -3.43 -5.30
CA VAL A 272 -22.04 -4.51 -4.30
C VAL A 272 -22.17 -3.87 -2.92
N ASN A 273 -23.30 -4.06 -2.25
CA ASN A 273 -23.61 -3.41 -0.98
C ASN A 273 -23.14 -4.25 0.22
N PRO A 274 -23.01 -3.65 1.42
CA PRO A 274 -22.64 -4.39 2.64
C PRO A 274 -23.57 -5.57 2.95
N SER A 275 -24.86 -5.47 2.60
CA SER A 275 -25.83 -6.56 2.75
C SER A 275 -25.49 -7.76 1.85
N ASP A 276 -25.11 -7.52 0.60
CA ASP A 276 -24.71 -8.58 -0.34
C ASP A 276 -23.46 -9.31 0.16
N ILE A 277 -22.52 -8.56 0.73
CA ILE A 277 -21.29 -9.10 1.33
C ILE A 277 -21.57 -9.94 2.57
N ALA A 278 -22.53 -9.52 3.41
CA ALA A 278 -22.95 -10.30 4.56
C ALA A 278 -23.54 -11.65 4.13
N ILE A 279 -24.41 -11.64 3.12
CA ILE A 279 -25.02 -12.86 2.55
C ILE A 279 -23.95 -13.78 1.96
N LEU A 280 -23.04 -13.24 1.14
CA LEU A 280 -21.93 -14.01 0.57
C LEU A 280 -21.04 -14.62 1.66
N SER A 281 -20.74 -13.87 2.72
CA SER A 281 -19.92 -14.34 3.83
C SER A 281 -20.59 -15.51 4.57
N VAL A 282 -21.89 -15.41 4.84
CA VAL A 282 -22.67 -16.48 5.48
C VAL A 282 -22.71 -17.72 4.59
N TYR A 283 -22.96 -17.55 3.29
CA TYR A 283 -22.98 -18.65 2.32
C TYR A 283 -21.65 -19.42 2.30
N ILE A 284 -20.52 -18.71 2.28
CA ILE A 284 -19.18 -19.33 2.34
C ILE A 284 -18.96 -20.04 3.68
N GLN A 285 -19.40 -19.46 4.79
CA GLN A 285 -19.27 -20.08 6.11
C GLN A 285 -20.10 -21.37 6.28
N GLN A 286 -21.22 -21.50 5.56
CA GLN A 286 -22.04 -22.71 5.57
C GLN A 286 -21.37 -23.91 4.85
N GLY A 287 -20.34 -23.67 4.03
CA GLY A 287 -19.50 -24.70 3.42
C GLY A 287 -20.12 -25.48 2.25
N ARG A 288 -21.42 -25.35 1.98
CA ARG A 288 -22.10 -25.97 0.82
C ARG A 288 -22.03 -25.05 -0.40
N ILE A 289 -20.86 -25.01 -1.03
CA ILE A 289 -20.53 -24.00 -2.05
C ILE A 289 -20.68 -24.63 -3.44
N ALA A 290 -21.73 -24.24 -4.16
CA ALA A 290 -21.89 -24.57 -5.57
C ALA A 290 -20.77 -23.95 -6.41
N LYS A 291 -20.31 -24.67 -7.44
CA LYS A 291 -19.26 -24.24 -8.34
C LYS A 291 -19.65 -24.39 -9.80
N ILE A 292 -19.13 -23.51 -10.63
CA ILE A 292 -19.29 -23.54 -12.08
C ILE A 292 -18.29 -24.55 -12.66
N ASP A 293 -18.78 -25.44 -13.53
CA ASP A 293 -17.95 -26.39 -14.26
C ASP A 293 -17.13 -25.72 -15.37
N VAL A 294 -15.93 -26.25 -15.60
CA VAL A 294 -15.10 -25.81 -16.73
C VAL A 294 -15.58 -26.56 -17.96
N GLN A 295 -16.34 -25.91 -18.83
CA GLN A 295 -16.50 -26.44 -20.19
C GLN A 295 -15.15 -26.30 -20.91
N GLY A 296 -14.68 -27.45 -21.42
CA GLY A 296 -13.44 -27.76 -22.16
C GLY A 296 -12.57 -26.60 -22.66
N ALA A 297 -11.28 -26.71 -22.34
CA ALA A 297 -10.19 -26.11 -23.12
C ALA A 297 -10.12 -26.72 -24.52
#